data_AF-A0A853BW84-F1
#
_entry.id   AF-A0A853BW84-F1
#
_cell.length_a   1.000
_cell.length_b   1.000
_cell.length_c   1.000
_cell.angle_alpha   90.00
_cell.angle_beta   90.00
_cell.angle_gamma   90.00
#
_symmetry.space_group_name_H-M   'P 1'
#
loop_
_entity.id
_entity.type
_entity.pdbx_description
1 polymer ?
#
loop_
_entity_poly.entity_id
_entity_poly.type
_entity_poly.pdbx_seq_one_letter_code
_entity_poly.pdbx_strand_id
1 'polypeptide(L)'
;MRNHDRLTPSQQEALLREIGRTLVKAAPRNWDELTLECDALFDFSTTKATAVLDDGSTEQVSTPAEVAVKLGQLRAGMYSPGKGTWYKAVYRVTRPGRFKVHYSYDEEPSFPIPTHDHDFLVDSRVYPRDNDATPDWLRRRLAAALEAEAIAKANGN
;
A
#
# COMPACT_ATOMS: atom_id res chain seq x y z
N MET A 1 -0.71 9.15 19.96
CA MET A 1 0.27 8.88 18.88
C MET A 1 0.67 7.42 19.00
N ARG A 2 0.28 6.54 18.06
CA ARG A 2 0.89 5.20 18.02
C ARG A 2 2.35 5.42 17.61
N ASN A 3 3.30 4.97 18.44
CA ASN A 3 4.67 4.84 17.97
C ASN A 3 4.63 3.85 16.79
N HIS A 4 5.02 4.31 15.61
CA HIS A 4 5.31 3.39 14.51
C HIS A 4 6.63 2.71 14.87
N ASP A 5 6.56 1.61 15.62
CA ASP A 5 7.73 0.78 15.87
C ASP A 5 8.21 0.27 14.52
N ARG A 6 9.33 0.83 14.07
CA ARG A 6 9.93 0.50 12.79
C ARG A 6 10.26 -0.98 12.76
N LEU A 7 9.77 -1.68 11.75
CA LEU A 7 10.06 -3.10 11.59
C LEU A 7 11.53 -3.28 11.21
N THR A 8 12.20 -4.19 11.90
CA THR A 8 13.53 -4.65 11.50
C THR A 8 13.46 -5.39 10.16
N PRO A 9 14.57 -5.52 9.42
CA PRO A 9 14.57 -6.28 8.17
C PRO A 9 14.03 -7.71 8.31
N SER A 10 14.32 -8.39 9.42
CA SER A 10 13.83 -9.74 9.68
C SER A 10 12.33 -9.79 9.94
N GLN A 11 11.77 -8.79 10.63
CA GLN A 11 10.32 -8.68 10.83
C GLN A 11 9.58 -8.37 9.52
N GLN A 12 10.14 -7.49 8.68
CA GLN A 12 9.59 -7.22 7.35
C GLN A 12 9.60 -8.50 6.50
N GLU A 13 10.72 -9.24 6.49
CA GLU A 13 10.83 -10.49 5.74
C GLU A 13 9.88 -11.58 6.26
N ALA A 14 9.65 -11.64 7.58
CA ALA A 14 8.67 -12.54 8.18
C ALA A 14 7.24 -12.24 7.70
N LEU A 15 6.82 -10.97 7.71
CA LEU A 15 5.51 -10.55 7.19
C LEU A 15 5.37 -10.87 5.70
N LEU A 16 6.39 -10.59 4.89
CA LEU A 16 6.41 -10.89 3.46
C LEU A 16 6.26 -12.40 3.21
N ARG A 17 6.99 -13.24 3.95
CA ARG A 17 6.86 -14.70 3.87
C ARG A 17 5.46 -15.18 4.25
N GLU A 18 4.85 -14.61 5.28
CA GLU A 18 3.47 -14.94 5.67
C GLU A 18 2.47 -14.56 4.58
N ILE A 19 2.57 -13.34 4.02
CA ILE A 19 1.76 -12.89 2.88
C ILE A 19 1.89 -13.87 1.71
N GLY A 20 3.12 -14.22 1.32
CA GLY A 20 3.36 -15.17 0.24
C GLY A 20 2.73 -16.55 0.49
N ARG A 21 2.84 -17.08 1.72
CA ARG A 21 2.22 -18.36 2.10
C ARG A 21 0.70 -18.30 2.01
N THR A 22 0.09 -17.20 2.44
CA THR A 22 -1.36 -17.01 2.36
C THR A 22 -1.83 -16.92 0.91
N LEU A 23 -1.13 -16.15 0.06
CA LEU A 23 -1.45 -16.06 -1.37
C LEU A 23 -1.34 -17.41 -2.07
N VAL A 24 -0.26 -18.17 -1.82
CA VAL A 24 -0.05 -19.49 -2.42
C VAL A 24 -1.15 -20.49 -2.02
N LYS A 25 -1.69 -20.39 -0.80
CA LYS A 25 -2.83 -21.22 -0.36
C LYS A 25 -4.14 -20.86 -1.06
N ALA A 26 -4.33 -19.58 -1.40
CA ALA A 26 -5.52 -19.10 -2.09
C ALA A 26 -5.44 -19.29 -3.62
N ALA A 27 -4.23 -19.53 -4.13
CA ALA A 27 -3.99 -19.69 -5.55
C ALA A 27 -4.62 -20.98 -6.13
N PRO A 28 -4.86 -21.01 -7.45
CA PRO A 28 -5.27 -22.20 -8.19
C PRO A 28 -4.29 -23.36 -8.05
N ARG A 29 -4.56 -24.54 -8.61
CA ARG A 29 -3.57 -25.63 -8.56
C ARG A 29 -2.45 -25.46 -9.59
N ASN A 30 -2.76 -24.85 -10.73
CA ASN A 30 -1.90 -24.75 -11.91
C ASN A 30 -1.31 -23.34 -12.13
N TRP A 31 -1.15 -22.54 -11.08
CA TRP A 31 -0.47 -21.24 -11.18
C TRP A 31 1.05 -21.39 -11.35
N ASP A 32 1.66 -20.49 -12.12
CA ASP A 32 3.11 -20.34 -12.26
C ASP A 32 3.64 -19.06 -11.59
N GLU A 33 2.91 -17.96 -11.73
CA GLU A 33 3.21 -16.67 -11.08
C GLU A 33 1.95 -16.09 -10.41
N LEU A 34 2.12 -15.52 -9.21
CA LEU A 34 1.12 -14.71 -8.53
C LEU A 34 1.59 -13.28 -8.44
N THR A 35 0.72 -12.32 -8.74
CA THR A 35 0.97 -10.89 -8.51
C THR A 35 -0.10 -10.33 -7.58
N LEU A 36 0.33 -9.74 -6.47
CA LEU A 36 -0.49 -8.96 -5.56
C LEU A 36 -0.11 -7.48 -5.69
N GLU A 37 -1.07 -6.67 -6.10
CA GLU A 37 -0.96 -5.22 -6.14
C GLU A 37 -1.69 -4.62 -4.94
N CYS A 38 -1.10 -3.61 -4.32
CA CYS A 38 -1.67 -2.88 -3.19
C CYS A 38 -1.48 -1.39 -3.40
N ASP A 39 -2.57 -0.63 -3.29
CA ASP A 39 -2.59 0.82 -3.18
C ASP A 39 -3.06 1.16 -1.77
N ALA A 40 -2.37 2.07 -1.07
CA ALA A 40 -2.63 2.32 0.35
C ALA A 40 -2.45 3.78 0.77
N LEU A 41 -3.40 4.23 1.60
CA LEU A 41 -3.33 5.38 2.49
C LEU A 41 -3.38 4.90 3.95
N PHE A 42 -3.55 5.81 4.90
CA PHE A 42 -3.52 5.49 6.33
C PHE A 42 -4.72 4.62 6.75
N ASP A 43 -5.93 5.07 6.45
CA ASP A 43 -7.18 4.40 6.87
C ASP A 43 -7.80 3.54 5.75
N PHE A 44 -7.18 3.48 4.58
CA PHE A 44 -7.76 2.81 3.41
C PHE A 44 -6.69 2.16 2.54
N SER A 45 -6.97 0.95 2.06
CA SER A 45 -6.12 0.27 1.09
C SER A 45 -6.96 -0.63 0.18
N THR A 46 -6.50 -0.83 -1.04
CA THR A 46 -7.08 -1.81 -1.97
C THR A 46 -6.03 -2.81 -2.41
N THR A 47 -6.45 -4.07 -2.52
CA THR A 47 -5.60 -5.16 -2.96
C THR A 47 -6.21 -5.88 -4.15
N LYS A 48 -5.38 -6.23 -5.13
CA LYS A 48 -5.76 -7.05 -6.27
C LYS A 48 -4.73 -8.17 -6.44
N ALA A 49 -5.18 -9.42 -6.38
CA ALA A 49 -4.34 -10.57 -6.65
C ALA A 49 -4.73 -11.21 -8.00
N THR A 50 -3.72 -11.58 -8.78
CA THR A 50 -3.86 -12.27 -10.06
C THR A 50 -2.89 -13.45 -10.13
N ALA A 51 -3.31 -14.54 -10.78
CA ALA A 51 -2.47 -15.69 -11.08
C ALA A 51 -2.29 -15.80 -12.59
N VAL A 52 -1.07 -16.03 -13.04
CA VAL A 52 -0.77 -16.56 -14.38
C VAL A 52 -0.68 -18.08 -14.24
N LEU A 53 -1.47 -18.80 -15.03
CA LEU A 53 -1.52 -20.26 -15.04
C LEU A 53 -0.47 -20.86 -16.00
N ASP A 54 -0.27 -22.17 -15.91
CA ASP A 54 0.65 -22.95 -16.75
C ASP A 54 0.30 -22.94 -18.25
N ASP A 55 -0.96 -22.68 -18.59
CA ASP A 55 -1.42 -22.46 -19.97
C ASP A 55 -1.25 -21.00 -20.46
N GLY A 56 -0.70 -20.13 -19.60
CA GLY A 56 -0.50 -18.70 -19.86
C GLY A 56 -1.74 -17.83 -19.66
N SER A 57 -2.89 -18.40 -19.31
CA SER A 57 -4.08 -17.63 -18.97
C SER A 57 -3.90 -16.88 -17.64
N THR A 58 -4.67 -15.81 -17.44
CA THR A 58 -4.65 -15.02 -16.20
C THR A 58 -6.02 -15.06 -15.54
N GLU A 59 -6.05 -15.30 -14.24
CA GLU A 59 -7.26 -15.26 -13.44
C GLU A 59 -7.09 -14.43 -12.16
N GLN A 60 -8.21 -13.92 -11.65
CA GLN A 60 -8.24 -13.18 -10.39
C GLN A 60 -8.24 -14.14 -9.20
N VAL A 61 -7.36 -13.87 -8.24
CA VAL A 61 -7.27 -14.66 -7.00
C VAL A 61 -7.96 -13.91 -5.88
N SER A 62 -8.76 -14.62 -5.09
CA SER A 62 -9.34 -14.06 -3.87
C SER A 62 -8.21 -13.65 -2.92
N THR A 63 -8.22 -12.41 -2.44
CA THR A 63 -7.22 -11.92 -1.48
C THR A 63 -7.78 -12.05 -0.07
N PRO A 64 -7.26 -12.98 0.77
CA PRO A 64 -7.73 -13.12 2.14
C PRO A 64 -7.51 -11.82 2.94
N ALA A 65 -8.47 -11.46 3.80
CA ALA A 65 -8.42 -10.20 4.56
C ALA A 65 -7.13 -10.02 5.39
N GLU A 66 -6.56 -11.12 5.89
CA GLU A 66 -5.27 -11.10 6.62
C GLU A 66 -4.10 -10.57 5.80
N VAL A 67 -4.14 -10.67 4.46
CA VAL A 67 -3.11 -10.11 3.57
C VAL A 67 -3.10 -8.59 3.64
N ALA A 68 -4.28 -7.96 3.57
CA ALA A 68 -4.41 -6.50 3.69
C ALA A 68 -3.94 -6.01 5.07
N VAL A 69 -4.28 -6.74 6.14
CA VAL A 69 -3.81 -6.43 7.49
C VAL A 69 -2.28 -6.47 7.58
N LYS A 70 -1.64 -7.51 7.04
CA LYS A 70 -0.16 -7.64 7.04
C LYS A 70 0.52 -6.58 6.16
N LEU A 71 -0.08 -6.22 5.02
CA LEU A 71 0.39 -5.11 4.20
C LEU A 71 0.30 -3.77 4.95
N GLY A 72 -0.77 -3.53 5.70
CA GLY A 72 -0.90 -2.35 6.56
C GLY A 72 0.17 -2.30 7.65
N GLN A 73 0.43 -3.43 8.32
CA GLN A 73 1.53 -3.55 9.30
C GLN A 73 2.90 -3.29 8.66
N LEU A 74 3.13 -3.85 7.48
CA LEU A 74 4.36 -3.64 6.72
C LEU A 74 4.53 -2.16 6.33
N ARG A 75 3.46 -1.51 5.84
CA ARG A 75 3.45 -0.08 5.50
C ARG A 75 3.80 0.79 6.69
N ALA A 76 3.11 0.56 7.81
CA ALA A 76 3.33 1.28 9.06
C ALA A 76 4.77 1.10 9.57
N GLY A 77 5.28 -0.13 9.54
CA GLY A 77 6.62 -0.47 10.00
C GLY A 77 7.77 -0.06 9.07
N MET A 78 7.46 0.25 7.81
CA MET A 78 8.41 0.77 6.82
C MET A 78 8.45 2.31 6.77
N TYR A 79 7.62 2.99 7.57
CA TYR A 79 7.71 4.43 7.72
C TYR A 79 9.11 4.87 8.16
N SER A 80 9.62 5.87 7.47
CA SER A 80 10.86 6.55 7.82
C SER A 80 10.60 8.05 7.96
N PRO A 81 10.96 8.68 9.10
CA PRO A 81 10.84 10.12 9.27
C PRO A 81 11.47 10.90 8.11
N GLY A 82 10.78 11.96 7.65
CA GLY A 82 11.20 12.80 6.53
C GLY A 82 11.03 12.16 5.14
N LYS A 83 10.97 10.83 5.03
CA LYS A 83 10.72 10.13 3.76
C LYS A 83 9.27 9.65 3.61
N GLY A 84 8.56 9.44 4.71
CA GLY A 84 7.24 8.82 4.72
C GLY A 84 7.31 7.29 4.53
N THR A 85 6.23 6.72 3.99
CA THR A 85 6.11 5.30 3.62
C THR A 85 5.55 5.16 2.20
N TRP A 86 5.58 3.96 1.63
CA TRP A 86 5.14 3.71 0.26
C TRP A 86 3.62 3.89 0.07
N TYR A 87 3.21 4.23 -1.15
CA TYR A 87 1.79 4.31 -1.56
C TYR A 87 1.33 3.10 -2.35
N LYS A 88 2.25 2.45 -3.08
CA LYS A 88 2.00 1.21 -3.80
C LYS A 88 2.97 0.12 -3.42
N ALA A 89 2.50 -1.12 -3.43
CA ALA A 89 3.33 -2.31 -3.36
C ALA A 89 2.91 -3.33 -4.43
N VAL A 90 3.88 -3.87 -5.15
CA VAL A 90 3.68 -4.98 -6.10
C VAL A 90 4.50 -6.17 -5.60
N TYR A 91 3.80 -7.20 -5.15
CA TYR A 91 4.37 -8.43 -4.60
C TYR A 91 4.17 -9.58 -5.58
N ARG A 92 5.27 -10.16 -6.08
CA ARG A 92 5.25 -11.26 -7.03
C ARG A 92 5.78 -12.53 -6.40
N VAL A 93 5.09 -13.65 -6.58
CA VAL A 93 5.54 -15.00 -6.20
C VAL A 93 5.69 -15.85 -7.46
N THR A 94 6.81 -16.53 -7.59
CA THR A 94 7.13 -17.46 -8.69
C THR A 94 7.47 -18.83 -8.12
N ARG A 95 7.09 -19.90 -8.81
CA ARG A 95 7.47 -21.25 -8.39
C ARG A 95 9.00 -21.49 -8.54
N PRO A 96 9.62 -22.30 -7.65
CA PRO A 96 9.09 -22.83 -6.40
C PRO A 96 9.40 -21.89 -5.21
N GLY A 97 8.50 -20.93 -4.93
CA GLY A 97 8.50 -20.16 -3.67
C GLY A 97 9.44 -18.95 -3.63
N ARG A 98 9.95 -18.48 -4.77
CA ARG A 98 10.68 -17.19 -4.84
C ARG A 98 9.68 -16.05 -4.86
N PHE A 99 9.94 -14.99 -4.12
CA PHE A 99 9.15 -13.77 -4.19
C PHE A 99 10.00 -12.53 -4.36
N LYS A 100 9.40 -11.47 -4.91
CA LYS A 100 9.96 -10.13 -5.00
C LYS A 100 8.88 -9.14 -4.64
N VAL A 101 9.26 -8.05 -4.00
CA VAL A 101 8.36 -6.93 -3.71
C VAL A 101 8.98 -5.63 -4.22
N HIS A 102 8.17 -4.84 -4.89
CA HIS A 102 8.50 -3.49 -5.33
C HIS A 102 7.59 -2.50 -4.60
N TYR A 103 8.15 -1.37 -4.17
CA TYR A 103 7.41 -0.32 -3.48
C TYR A 103 7.57 0.99 -4.23
N SER A 104 6.45 1.64 -4.55
CA SER A 104 6.47 2.98 -5.14
C SER A 104 6.09 4.00 -4.06
N TYR A 105 7.02 4.94 -3.82
CA TYR A 105 6.84 6.04 -2.86
C TYR A 105 6.28 7.29 -3.51
N ASP A 106 6.40 7.39 -4.83
CA ASP A 106 6.22 8.63 -5.59
C ASP A 106 5.17 8.50 -6.70
N GLU A 107 4.59 7.32 -6.87
CA GLU A 107 3.46 7.11 -7.77
C GLU A 107 2.13 7.35 -7.05
N GLU A 108 1.24 8.12 -7.66
CA GLU A 108 -0.11 8.36 -7.13
C GLU A 108 -0.88 7.03 -7.10
N PRO A 109 -1.40 6.61 -5.92
CA PRO A 109 -2.20 5.39 -5.79
C PRO A 109 -3.53 5.52 -6.53
N SER A 110 -3.98 4.42 -7.14
CA SER A 110 -5.22 4.39 -7.92
C SER A 110 -6.26 3.53 -7.23
N PHE A 111 -7.29 4.17 -6.69
CA PHE A 111 -8.38 3.49 -5.99
C PHE A 111 -9.60 3.31 -6.90
N PRO A 112 -10.36 2.21 -6.75
CA PRO A 112 -11.60 1.96 -7.51
C PRO A 112 -12.76 2.86 -7.08
N ILE A 113 -12.65 3.50 -5.91
CA ILE A 113 -13.59 4.50 -5.42
C ILE A 113 -12.94 5.88 -5.47
N PRO A 114 -13.72 6.97 -5.69
CA PRO A 114 -13.20 8.32 -5.59
C PRO A 114 -12.54 8.55 -4.21
N THR A 115 -11.30 9.00 -4.22
CA THR A 115 -10.59 9.44 -3.01
C THR A 115 -10.61 10.94 -2.90
N HIS A 116 -10.82 11.44 -1.69
CA HIS A 116 -10.84 12.87 -1.42
C HIS A 116 -9.44 13.34 -1.07
N ASP A 117 -9.14 14.61 -1.37
CA ASP A 117 -7.84 15.19 -1.05
C ASP A 117 -7.54 15.15 0.46
N HIS A 118 -8.58 15.20 1.29
CA HIS A 118 -8.47 15.03 2.74
C HIS A 118 -7.90 13.68 3.17
N ASP A 119 -8.16 12.60 2.43
CA ASP A 119 -7.63 11.26 2.75
C ASP A 119 -6.09 11.24 2.65
N PHE A 120 -5.54 11.96 1.65
CA PHE A 120 -4.10 12.15 1.49
C PHE A 120 -3.51 13.08 2.56
N LEU A 121 -4.27 14.09 2.99
CA LEU A 121 -3.85 14.98 4.08
C LEU A 121 -3.74 14.22 5.40
N VAL A 122 -4.72 13.36 5.72
CA VAL A 122 -4.65 12.47 6.89
C VAL A 122 -3.43 11.56 6.80
N ASP A 123 -3.20 10.91 5.65
CA ASP A 123 -2.02 10.06 5.45
C ASP A 123 -0.72 10.83 5.68
N SER A 124 -0.58 12.04 5.13
CA SER A 124 0.62 12.87 5.31
C SER A 124 0.85 13.33 6.75
N ARG A 125 -0.21 13.48 7.55
CA ARG A 125 -0.10 13.82 8.97
C ARG A 125 0.40 12.64 9.79
N VAL A 126 0.08 11.41 9.37
CA VAL A 126 0.52 10.18 10.03
C VAL A 126 1.92 9.76 9.59
N TYR A 127 2.21 9.88 8.30
CA TYR A 127 3.49 9.53 7.68
C TYR A 127 4.14 10.77 7.06
N PRO A 128 4.61 11.72 7.89
CA PRO A 128 5.13 12.99 7.41
C PRO A 128 6.34 12.79 6.49
N ARG A 129 6.36 13.61 5.45
CA ARG A 129 7.40 13.68 4.43
C ARG A 129 8.01 15.07 4.47
N ASP A 130 9.32 15.15 4.28
CA ASP A 130 10.00 16.39 4.00
C ASP A 130 9.58 16.87 2.62
N ASN A 131 9.82 18.16 2.35
CA ASN A 131 9.51 18.73 1.05
C ASN A 131 10.14 17.90 -0.07
N ASP A 132 11.43 17.61 -0.03
CA ASP A 132 12.12 16.89 -1.12
C ASP A 132 11.62 15.45 -1.32
N ALA A 133 10.97 14.85 -0.31
CA ALA A 133 10.36 13.52 -0.39
C ALA A 133 8.86 13.54 -0.73
N THR A 134 8.30 14.73 -0.99
CA THR A 134 6.88 14.92 -1.31
C THR A 134 6.73 15.11 -2.83
N PRO A 135 6.16 14.12 -3.55
CA PRO A 135 5.98 14.21 -4.99
C PRO A 135 4.92 15.27 -5.37
N ASP A 136 5.01 15.80 -6.59
CA ASP A 136 4.18 16.93 -7.04
C ASP A 136 2.68 16.65 -6.99
N TRP A 137 2.25 15.43 -7.30
CA TRP A 137 0.84 15.05 -7.20
C TRP A 137 0.35 15.16 -5.75
N LEU A 138 1.15 14.73 -4.77
CA LEU A 138 0.79 14.78 -3.37
C LEU A 138 0.72 16.23 -2.90
N ARG A 139 1.67 17.08 -3.30
CA ARG A 139 1.63 18.53 -2.99
C ARG A 139 0.32 19.18 -3.46
N ARG A 140 -0.12 18.87 -4.68
CA ARG A 140 -1.39 19.39 -5.22
C ARG A 140 -2.59 18.94 -4.38
N ARG A 141 -2.65 17.65 -4.03
CA ARG A 141 -3.71 17.08 -3.15
C ARG A 141 -3.72 17.76 -1.78
N LEU A 142 -2.55 17.91 -1.15
CA LEU A 142 -2.44 18.53 0.18
C LEU A 142 -2.86 20.01 0.17
N ALA A 143 -2.47 20.76 -0.86
CA ALA A 143 -2.87 22.16 -0.99
C ALA A 143 -4.40 22.30 -1.11
N ALA A 144 -5.04 21.49 -1.96
CA ALA A 144 -6.49 21.48 -2.13
C ALA A 144 -7.23 21.09 -0.83
N ALA A 145 -6.71 20.09 -0.11
CA ALA A 145 -7.28 19.67 1.17
C ALA A 145 -7.20 20.77 2.24
N LEU A 146 -6.05 21.45 2.35
CA LEU A 146 -5.84 22.53 3.31
C LEU A 146 -6.71 23.76 3.00
N GLU A 147 -6.88 24.09 1.72
CA GLU A 147 -7.78 25.14 1.28
C GLU A 147 -9.24 24.82 1.65
N ALA A 148 -9.69 23.59 1.40
CA ALA A 148 -11.02 23.14 1.79
C ALA A 148 -11.23 23.18 3.32
N GLU A 149 -10.24 22.74 4.11
CA GLU A 149 -10.28 22.85 5.59
C GLU A 149 -10.38 24.32 6.05
N ALA A 150 -9.67 25.24 5.40
CA ALA A 150 -9.72 26.66 5.74
C ALA A 150 -11.08 27.28 5.41
N ILE A 151 -11.65 26.97 4.24
CA ILE A 151 -12.98 27.43 3.84
C ILE A 151 -14.05 26.88 4.80
N ALA A 152 -13.99 25.60 5.16
CA ALA A 152 -14.92 24.99 6.10
C ALA A 152 -14.88 25.66 7.49
N LYS A 153 -13.68 26.00 7.98
CA LYS A 153 -13.51 26.73 9.25
C LYS A 153 -14.05 28.16 9.18
N ALA A 154 -13.88 28.85 8.05
CA ALA A 154 -14.37 30.21 7.87
C ALA A 154 -15.90 30.30 7.77
N ASN A 155 -16.55 29.27 7.22
CA ASN A 155 -18.01 29.22 7.08
C ASN A 155 -18.74 28.64 8.31
N GLY A 156 -18.02 28.00 9.22
CA GLY A 156 -18.55 27.39 10.45
C GLY A 156 -18.48 28.27 11.69
N ASN A 157 -18.08 29.54 11.54
CA ASN A 157 -17.95 30.55 12.60
C ASN A 157 -18.70 31.83 12.22
#